data_AF-A0A2K4W3B2-F1
#
_entry.id   AF-A0A2K4W3B2-F1
#
_cell.length_a   1.000
_cell.length_b   1.000
_cell.length_c   1.000
_cell.angle_alpha   90.00
_cell.angle_beta   90.00
_cell.angle_gamma   90.00
#
_symmetry.space_group_name_H-M   'P 1'
#
loop_
_entity.id
_entity.type
_entity.pdbx_description
1 polymer ?
#
loop_
_entity_poly.entity_id
_entity_poly.type
_entity_poly.pdbx_seq_one_letter_code
_entity_poly.pdbx_strand_id
1 'polypeptide(L)' 'MEDFDVGASQSASATATSAGGATGGRARMSDLFFRKTVDKSTPKLHEACCSGKHFNEVTIAVNRAGAEKFKYL' A
#
# COMPACT_ATOMS: atom_id res chain seq x y z
N MET A 1 6.92 -12.67 -4.50
CA MET A 1 6.77 -11.42 -3.74
C MET A 1 7.30 -11.73 -2.37
N GLU A 2 8.43 -11.12 -2.04
CA GLU A 2 9.18 -11.45 -0.82
C GLU A 2 8.59 -10.68 0.35
N ASP A 3 8.31 -9.39 0.13
CA ASP A 3 7.79 -8.48 1.16
C ASP A 3 6.94 -7.39 0.52
N PHE A 4 6.03 -6.82 1.30
CA PHE A 4 5.22 -5.66 0.94
C PHE A 4 5.05 -4.71 2.13
N ASP A 5 4.99 -3.42 1.86
CA ASP A 5 4.80 -2.36 2.84
C ASP A 5 3.66 -1.43 2.37
N VAL A 6 2.77 -1.11 3.30
CA VAL A 6 1.70 -0.12 3.11
C VAL A 6 1.53 0.65 4.40
N GLY A 7 1.68 1.96 4.33
CA GLY A 7 1.59 2.85 5.48
C GLY A 7 0.32 3.69 5.45
N ALA A 8 -0.24 3.97 6.63
CA ALA A 8 -1.23 5.01 6.81
C ALA A 8 -0.85 5.83 8.04
N SER A 9 -0.81 7.15 7.90
CA SER A 9 -0.50 8.07 9.00
C SER A 9 -1.59 9.13 9.09
N GLN A 10 -1.99 9.48 10.30
CA GLN A 10 -2.89 10.60 10.55
C GLN A 10 -2.23 11.52 11.57
N SER A 11 -1.94 12.74 11.15
CA SER A 11 -1.39 13.78 12.03
C SER A 11 -2.51 14.38 12.88
N ALA A 12 -3.00 13.61 13.87
CA ALA A 12 -3.90 14.16 14.89
C ALA A 12 -3.04 14.90 15.93
N SER A 13 -3.37 16.16 16.22
CA SER A 13 -2.68 16.92 17.28
C SER A 13 -2.87 16.23 18.63
N ALA A 14 -1.77 15.86 19.29
CA ALA A 14 -1.79 15.22 20.62
C ALA A 14 -2.07 16.22 21.76
N THR A 15 -2.06 17.53 21.48
CA THR A 15 -2.40 18.58 22.44
C THR A 15 -3.69 19.25 21.98
N ALA A 16 -4.83 18.74 22.46
CA ALA A 16 -6.10 19.43 22.34
C ALA A 16 -6.07 20.64 23.30
N THR A 17 -5.82 21.85 22.79
CA THR A 17 -6.16 23.05 23.55
C THR A 17 -7.67 23.19 23.60
N SER A 18 -8.16 23.35 24.82
CA SER A 18 -9.54 23.49 25.28
C SER A 18 -10.29 24.68 24.65
N ALA A 19 -10.66 24.57 23.38
CA ALA A 19 -11.72 25.34 22.74
C ALA A 19 -12.17 24.55 21.51
N GLY A 20 -13.45 24.17 21.45
CA GLY A 20 -13.98 23.16 20.54
C GLY A 20 -13.65 23.33 19.04
N GLY A 21 -13.69 22.21 18.30
CA GLY A 21 -13.58 22.16 16.84
C GLY A 21 -12.28 21.58 16.26
N ALA A 22 -11.35 21.08 17.09
CA ALA A 22 -10.13 20.45 16.60
C ALA A 22 -10.45 19.14 15.85
N THR A 23 -10.36 19.16 14.53
CA THR A 23 -10.47 17.95 13.70
C THR A 23 -9.13 17.23 13.69
N GLY A 24 -9.13 15.89 13.81
CA GLY A 24 -7.92 15.05 13.91
C GLY A 24 -7.02 14.99 12.68
N GLY A 25 -7.05 16.00 11.81
CA GLY A 25 -6.32 16.01 10.54
C GLY A 25 -6.86 15.02 9.50
N ARG A 26 -6.31 15.06 8.28
CA ARG A 26 -6.62 14.10 7.20
C ARG A 26 -5.64 12.93 7.25
N ALA A 27 -6.13 11.70 7.05
CA ALA A 27 -5.28 10.53 6.88
C ALA A 27 -4.49 10.63 5.57
N ARG A 28 -3.19 10.35 5.64
CA ARG A 28 -2.27 10.22 4.52
C ARG A 28 -1.90 8.75 4.39
N MET A 29 -2.24 8.18 3.24
CA MET A 29 -1.79 6.84 2.87
C MET A 29 -0.44 6.98 2.17
N SER A 30 0.51 6.13 2.56
CA SER A 30 1.80 5.99 1.89
C SER A 30 1.64 5.09 0.67
N ASP A 31 2.60 5.19 -0.26
CA ASP A 31 2.64 4.34 -1.43
C ASP A 31 2.80 2.85 -1.03
N LEU A 32 2.26 1.97 -1.88
CA LEU A 32 2.44 0.54 -1.75
C LEU A 32 3.81 0.15 -2.32
N PHE A 33 4.70 -0.34 -1.46
CA PHE A 33 5.99 -0.88 -1.87
C PHE A 33 5.95 -2.40 -1.84
N PHE A 34 6.43 -3.06 -2.90
CA PHE A 34 6.60 -4.51 -2.91
C PHE A 34 7.92 -4.91 -3.55
N ARG A 35 8.52 -5.98 -3.01
CA ARG A 35 9.72 -6.60 -3.58
C ARG A 35 9.36 -7.90 -4.29
N LYS A 36 9.81 -8.01 -5.54
CA LYS A 36 9.73 -9.23 -6.33
C LYS A 36 11.06 -9.49 -7.02
N THR A 37 11.32 -10.75 -7.32
CA THR A 37 12.43 -11.15 -8.18
C THR A 37 12.18 -10.72 -9.62
N VAL A 38 13.26 -10.62 -10.41
CA VAL A 38 13.18 -10.26 -11.83
C VAL A 38 12.45 -11.34 -12.59
N ASP A 39 11.38 -10.97 -13.28
CA ASP A 39 10.57 -11.85 -14.10
C ASP A 39 10.20 -11.17 -15.43
N LYS A 40 9.44 -11.87 -16.26
CA LYS A 40 8.95 -11.34 -17.54
C LYS A 40 8.05 -10.10 -17.40
N SER A 41 7.52 -9.84 -16.19
CA SER A 41 6.67 -8.67 -15.94
C SER A 41 7.46 -7.43 -15.49
N THR A 42 8.72 -7.56 -15.05
CA THR A 42 9.60 -6.42 -14.70
C THR A 42 9.70 -5.34 -15.78
N PRO A 43 10.01 -5.64 -17.06
CA PRO A 43 10.10 -4.60 -18.10
C PRO A 43 8.76 -3.88 -18.34
N LYS A 44 7.63 -4.60 -18.22
CA LYS A 44 6.29 -4.00 -18.36
C LYS A 44 5.96 -3.05 -17.22
N LEU A 45 6.37 -3.38 -16.00
CA LEU A 45 6.21 -2.50 -14.84
C LEU A 45 7.08 -1.24 -14.98
N HIS A 46 8.30 -1.38 -15.50
CA HIS A 46 9.19 -0.24 -15.75
C HIS A 46 8.63 0.68 -16.85
N GLU A 47 8.12 0.11 -17.94
CA GLU A 47 7.46 0.87 -18.99
C GLU A 47 6.22 1.61 -18.46
N ALA A 48 5.40 0.94 -17.64
CA ALA A 48 4.24 1.56 -17.01
C ALA A 48 4.61 2.70 -16.06
N CYS A 49 5.73 2.57 -15.33
CA CYS A 49 6.27 3.61 -14.47
C CYS A 49 6.73 4.83 -15.29
N CYS A 50 7.53 4.61 -16.34
CA CYS A 50 8.04 5.69 -17.19
C CYS A 50 6.95 6.40 -18.01
N SER A 51 5.89 5.68 -18.39
CA SER A 51 4.76 6.25 -19.14
C SER A 51 3.69 6.89 -18.25
N GLY A 52 3.78 6.74 -16.92
CA GLY A 52 2.75 7.23 -16.00
C GLY A 52 1.40 6.53 -16.19
N LYS A 53 1.41 5.24 -16.57
CA LYS A 53 0.18 4.51 -16.87
C LYS A 53 -0.66 4.30 -15.59
N HIS A 54 -1.92 4.70 -15.64
CA HIS A 54 -2.89 4.43 -14.58
C HIS A 54 -3.47 3.02 -14.72
N PHE A 55 -3.47 2.28 -13.62
CA PHE A 55 -4.15 0.99 -13.49
C PHE A 55 -5.43 1.18 -12.66
N ASN A 56 -6.57 0.73 -13.17
CA ASN A 56 -7.85 0.89 -12.49
C ASN A 56 -7.96 0.04 -11.22
N GLU A 57 -7.34 -1.14 -11.24
CA GLU A 57 -7.40 -2.09 -10.14
C GLU A 57 -6.07 -2.85 -10.04
N VAL A 58 -5.60 -3.07 -8.80
CA VAL A 58 -4.42 -3.87 -8.49
C VAL A 58 -4.79 -4.80 -7.34
N THR A 59 -4.73 -6.11 -7.56
CA THR A 59 -5.05 -7.13 -6.56
C THR A 59 -3.77 -7.74 -6.01
N ILE A 60 -3.60 -7.71 -4.68
CA ILE A 60 -2.57 -8.47 -3.97
C ILE A 60 -3.25 -9.63 -3.25
N ALA A 61 -2.65 -10.81 -3.30
CA ALA A 61 -3.12 -11.98 -2.57
C ALA A 61 -1.98 -12.55 -1.72
N VAL A 62 -2.16 -12.51 -0.40
CA VAL A 62 -1.21 -13.12 0.55
C VAL A 62 -1.76 -14.47 0.96
N ASN A 63 -1.00 -15.52 0.69
CA ASN A 63 -1.42 -16.89 0.99
C ASN A 63 -0.58 -17.46 2.13
N ARG A 64 -1.25 -18.13 3.09
CA ARG A 64 -0.57 -18.89 4.14
C ARG A 64 -0.28 -20.31 3.66
N ALA A 65 0.85 -20.87 4.08
CA ALA A 65 1.18 -22.27 3.82
C ALA A 65 0.17 -23.21 4.51
N GLY A 66 -0.38 -24.16 3.76
CA GLY A 66 -1.38 -25.14 4.18
C GLY A 66 -1.69 -26.13 3.05
N ALA A 67 -2.40 -27.22 3.36
CA ALA A 67 -2.81 -28.24 2.37
C ALA A 67 -3.68 -27.63 1.25
N GLU A 68 -4.52 -26.67 1.62
CA GLU A 68 -5.12 -25.70 0.71
C GLU A 68 -4.46 -24.34 0.93
N LYS A 69 -4.18 -23.63 -0.18
CA LYS A 69 -3.63 -22.27 -0.14
C LYS A 69 -4.72 -21.32 0.38
N PHE A 70 -4.72 -21.09 1.68
CA PHE A 70 -5.67 -20.18 2.31
C PHE A 70 -5.25 -18.73 2.06
N LYS A 71 -6.15 -17.93 1.46
CA LYS A 71 -5.95 -16.49 1.27
C LYS A 71 -6.14 -15.79 2.61
N TYR A 72 -5.09 -15.15 3.10
CA TYR A 72 -5.06 -14.42 4.36
C TYR A 72 -5.35 -12.92 4.17
N LEU A 73 -4.92 -12.36 3.03
CA LEU A 73 -5.11 -10.97 2.61
C LEU A 73 -5.43 -10.91 1.12
#